data_AF-A0A3D2VNU4-F1
#
_entry.id   AF-A0A3D2VNU4-F1
#
_cell.length_a   1.000
_cell.length_b   1.000
_cell.length_c   1.000
_cell.angle_alpha   90.00
_cell.angle_beta   90.00
_cell.angle_gamma   90.00
#
_symmetry.space_group_name_H-M   'P 1'
#
loop_
_entity.id
_entity.type
_entity.pdbx_description
1 polymer ?
#
loop_
_entity_poly.entity_id
_entity_poly.type
_entity_poly.pdbx_seq_one_letter_code
_entity_poly.pdbx_strand_id
1 'polypeptide(L)' 'MPGVQVVLITNPEAGRGRGVRHAQIALEVLRKASISATLLTPASAEQTRAMAHDAARSGAVA' A
#
# COMPACT_ATOMS: atom_id res chain seq x y z
N MET A 1 7.98 -9.40 19.24
CA MET A 1 8.15 -9.61 17.78
C MET A 1 7.96 -8.25 17.12
N PRO A 2 8.86 -7.79 16.24
CA PRO A 2 8.58 -6.60 15.44
C PRO A 2 7.28 -6.84 14.68
N GLY A 3 6.32 -5.92 14.79
CA GLY A 3 5.01 -6.07 14.17
C GLY A 3 5.14 -6.07 12.64
N VAL A 4 4.33 -6.88 11.96
CA VAL A 4 4.29 -6.89 10.49
C VAL A 4 3.87 -5.52 9.99
N GLN A 5 4.72 -4.86 9.20
CA GLN A 5 4.43 -3.60 8.55
C GLN A 5 4.15 -3.84 7.06
N VAL A 6 3.02 -3.33 6.57
CA VAL A 6 2.57 -3.50 5.19
C VAL A 6 2.54 -2.15 4.48
N VAL A 7 3.00 -2.11 3.23
CA VAL A 7 2.80 -0.96 2.35
C VAL A 7 1.78 -1.34 1.29
N LEU A 8 0.69 -0.58 1.21
CA LEU A 8 -0.39 -0.76 0.25
C LEU A 8 -0.25 0.30 -0.85
N ILE A 9 0.13 -0.09 -2.06
CA ILE A 9 0.24 0.82 -3.21
C ILE A 9 -1.01 0.69 -4.06
N THR A 10 -1.68 1.82 -4.33
CA THR A 10 -3.00 1.84 -5.02
C THR A 10 -2.95 2.60 -6.33
N ASN A 11 -3.49 1.99 -7.38
CA ASN A 11 -3.89 2.69 -8.60
C ASN A 11 -5.34 3.20 -8.46
N PRO A 12 -5.59 4.53 -8.39
CA PRO A 12 -6.93 5.08 -8.19
C PRO A 12 -7.91 4.75 -9.34
N GLU A 13 -7.41 4.57 -10.56
CA GLU A 13 -8.22 4.27 -11.75
C GLU A 13 -8.62 2.78 -11.85
N ALA A 14 -8.02 1.92 -11.03
CA ALA A 14 -8.29 0.49 -11.06
C ALA A 14 -9.77 0.15 -10.80
N GLY A 15 -10.23 -0.98 -11.35
CA GLY A 15 -11.58 -1.48 -11.09
C GLY A 15 -12.71 -0.55 -11.58
N ARG A 16 -12.48 0.19 -12.67
CA ARG A 16 -13.35 1.23 -13.23
C ARG A 16 -13.42 2.50 -12.35
N GLY A 17 -12.26 3.04 -11.96
CA GLY A 17 -12.18 4.26 -11.13
C GLY A 17 -12.54 4.06 -9.66
N ARG A 18 -12.49 2.81 -9.18
CA ARG A 18 -12.85 2.44 -7.79
C ARG A 18 -11.63 2.09 -6.93
N GLY A 19 -10.43 2.35 -7.43
CA GLY A 19 -9.17 1.99 -6.76
C GLY A 19 -9.07 2.55 -5.34
N VAL A 20 -9.42 3.83 -5.16
CA VAL A 20 -9.42 4.48 -3.84
C VAL A 20 -10.38 3.78 -2.87
N ARG A 21 -11.59 3.45 -3.32
CA ARG A 21 -12.59 2.75 -2.49
C ARG A 21 -12.09 1.37 -2.08
N HIS A 22 -11.52 0.61 -3.02
CA HIS A 22 -10.98 -0.72 -2.70
C HIS A 22 -9.79 -0.64 -1.73
N ALA A 23 -8.92 0.37 -1.89
CA ALA A 23 -7.80 0.59 -0.99
C ALA A 23 -8.24 0.92 0.43
N GLN A 24 -9.29 1.73 0.59
CA GLN A 24 -9.87 2.03 1.91
C GLN A 24 -10.42 0.77 2.59
N ILE A 25 -11.13 -0.08 1.84
CA ILE A 25 -11.62 -1.36 2.35
C ILE A 25 -10.47 -2.26 2.79
N ALA A 26 -9.42 -2.39 1.97
CA ALA A 26 -8.24 -3.17 2.32
C ALA A 26 -7.54 -2.63 3.57
N LEU A 27 -7.38 -1.31 3.69
CA LEU A 27 -6.78 -0.66 4.85
C LEU A 27 -7.59 -0.91 6.13
N GLU A 28 -8.92 -0.88 6.03
CA GLU A 28 -9.80 -1.19 7.17
C GLU A 28 -9.66 -2.65 7.63
N VAL A 29 -9.54 -3.60 6.69
CA VAL A 29 -9.32 -5.02 7.00
C VAL A 29 -7.97 -5.22 7.69
N LEU A 30 -6.89 -4.59 7.18
CA LEU A 30 -5.57 -4.66 7.80
C LEU A 30 -5.57 -4.09 9.23
N ARG A 31 -6.26 -2.95 9.42
CA ARG A 31 -6.43 -2.34 10.74
C ARG A 31 -7.18 -3.25 11.71
N LYS A 32 -8.26 -3.92 11.27
CA LYS A 32 -9.01 -4.89 12.08
C LYS A 32 -8.17 -6.10 12.48
N ALA A 33 -7.18 -6.46 11.66
CA ALA A 33 -6.21 -7.51 11.95
C ALA A 33 -5.02 -7.02 12.81
N SER A 34 -5.05 -5.77 13.30
CA SER A 34 -3.93 -5.13 14.02
C SER A 34 -2.61 -5.12 13.22
N ILE A 35 -2.70 -5.08 11.88
CA ILE A 35 -1.56 -4.96 10.98
C ILE A 35 -1.34 -3.47 10.69
N SER A 36 -0.13 -2.98 10.95
CA SER A 36 0.23 -1.60 10.62
C SER A 36 0.43 -1.47 9.12
N ALA A 37 -0.31 -0.56 8.48
CA ALA A 37 -0.30 -0.40 7.05
C ALA A 37 -0.19 1.06 6.61
N THR A 38 0.62 1.31 5.59
CA THR A 38 0.78 2.64 4.97
C THR A 38 0.22 2.60 3.55
N LEU A 39 -0.74 3.46 3.26
CA LEU A 39 -1.33 3.61 1.93
C LEU A 39 -0.54 4.63 1.10
N LEU A 40 -0.09 4.22 -0.08
CA LEU A 40 0.54 5.08 -1.08
C LEU A 40 -0.32 5.15 -2.35
N THR A 41 -0.52 6.34 -2.88
CA THR A 41 -1.32 6.59 -4.10
C THR A 41 -0.46 7.31 -5.13
N PRO A 42 0.35 6.58 -5.91
CA PRO A 42 1.16 7.18 -6.97
C PRO A 42 0.29 7.78 -8.08
N ALA A 43 0.79 8.87 -8.67
CA ALA A 43 0.19 9.57 -9.81
C ALA A 43 0.62 8.99 -11.17
N SER A 44 1.61 8.09 -11.21
CA SER A 44 2.11 7.49 -12.45
C SER A 44 2.65 6.06 -12.25
N ALA A 45 2.80 5.33 -13.36
CA ALA A 45 3.42 4.00 -13.37
C ALA A 45 4.90 4.04 -12.94
N GLU A 46 5.62 5.10 -13.31
CA GLU A 46 7.01 5.31 -12.90
C GLU A 46 7.11 5.52 -11.38
N GLN A 47 6.23 6.36 -10.81
CA GLN A 47 6.18 6.58 -9.37
C GLN A 47 5.77 5.31 -8.63
N THR A 48 4.85 4.52 -9.19
CA THR A 48 4.46 3.20 -8.66
C THR A 48 5.69 2.28 -8.54
N ARG A 49 6.51 2.20 -9.60
CA ARG A 49 7.74 1.40 -9.60
C ARG A 49 8.74 1.89 -8.55
N ALA A 50 9.00 3.20 -8.48
CA ALA A 50 9.93 3.77 -7.52
C ALA A 50 9.49 3.48 -6.07
N MET A 51 8.22 3.75 -5.74
CA MET A 51 7.65 3.50 -4.41
C MET A 51 7.69 2.02 -4.02
N ALA A 52 7.44 1.10 -4.96
CA ALA A 52 7.52 -0.33 -4.70
C ALA A 52 8.96 -0.78 -4.37
N HIS A 53 9.95 -0.27 -5.12
CA HIS A 53 11.36 -0.55 -4.84
C HIS A 53 11.80 0.01 -3.48
N ASP A 54 11.40 1.23 -3.15
CA ASP A 54 11.76 1.86 -1.88
C ASP A 54 11.10 1.11 -0.70
N ALA A 55 9.82 0.74 -0.82
CA ALA A 55 9.13 -0.05 0.19
C ALA A 55 9.79 -1.41 0.43
N ALA A 56 10.17 -2.12 -0.64
CA ALA A 56 10.86 -3.40 -0.55
C ALA A 56 12.26 -3.24 0.10
N ARG A 57 12.99 -2.19 -0.26
CA ARG A 57 14.31 -1.88 0.33
C ARG A 57 14.19 -1.57 1.82
N SER A 58 13.23 -0.74 2.21
CA SER A 58 12.98 -0.40 3.62
C SER A 58 12.59 -1.63 4.44
N GLY A 59 11.75 -2.51 3.90
CA GLY A 59 11.34 -3.75 4.56
C GLY A 59 12.47 -4.79 4.68
N ALA A 60 13.40 -4.83 3.74
CA ALA A 60 14.55 -5.74 3.79
C ALA A 60 15.62 -5.35 4.82
N VAL A 61 15.57 -4.12 5.35
CA VAL A 61 16.53 -3.58 6.32
C VAL A 61 16.02 -3.66 7.77
N ALA A 62 14.72 -3.89 7.98
CA ALA A 62 14.06 -3.97 9.29
C ALA A 62 14.07 -5.39 9.87
#